data_AF-A0A1B1JE67-F1
#
_entry.id   AF-A0A1B1JE67-F1
#
_cell.length_a   1.000
_cell.length_b   1.000
_cell.length_c   1.000
_cell.angle_alpha   90.00
_cell.angle_beta   90.00
_cell.angle_gamma   90.00
#
_symmetry.space_group_name_H-M   'P 1'
#
loop_
_entity.id
_entity.type
_entity.pdbx_description
1 polymer ?
#
loop_
_entity_poly.entity_id
_entity_poly.type
_entity_poly.pdbx_seq_one_letter_code
_entity_poly.pdbx_strand_id
1 'polypeptide(L)' 'ADCAILIIAGGTGEFEAGISKDGQTREHALLAFTLGVRQLIVAINKMDTTK' A
#
# COMPACT_ATOMS: atom_id res chain seq x y z
N ALA A 1 -2.64 -17.66 -1.03
CA ALA A 1 -3.47 -16.53 -0.60
C ALA A 1 -4.26 -16.07 -1.82
N ASP A 2 -5.59 -16.10 -1.75
CA ASP A 2 -6.46 -15.85 -2.90
C ASP A 2 -6.74 -14.35 -3.11
N CYS A 3 -6.56 -13.54 -2.06
CA CYS A 3 -6.71 -12.10 -2.05
C CYS A 3 -5.72 -11.46 -1.06
N ALA A 4 -5.17 -10.30 -1.39
CA ALA A 4 -4.37 -9.47 -0.48
C ALA A 4 -5.02 -8.11 -0.26
N ILE A 5 -4.90 -7.60 0.97
CA ILE A 5 -5.34 -6.26 1.33
C ILE A 5 -4.09 -5.42 1.58
N LEU A 6 -3.95 -4.33 0.83
CA LEU A 6 -2.87 -3.37 0.98
C LEU A 6 -3.45 -2.09 1.59
N ILE A 7 -2.96 -1.72 2.78
CA ILE A 7 -3.39 -0.49 3.47
C ILE A 7 -2.35 0.60 3.19
N ILE A 8 -2.81 1.74 2.68
CA ILE A 8 -1.96 2.90 2.36
C ILE A 8 -2.41 4.08 3.20
N ALA A 9 -1.49 4.77 3.86
CA ALA A 9 -1.81 6.02 4.54
C ALA A 9 -1.99 7.15 3.51
N GLY A 10 -3.10 7.88 3.60
CA GLY A 10 -3.42 9.01 2.73
C GLY A 10 -2.85 10.34 3.18
N GLY A 11 -2.17 10.40 4.34
CA GLY A 11 -1.58 11.65 4.83
C GLY A 11 -0.44 12.15 3.95
N THR A 12 -0.40 13.47 3.73
CA THR A 12 0.68 14.13 2.97
C THR A 12 2.03 13.87 3.62
N GLY A 13 2.98 13.29 2.87
CA GLY A 13 4.28 12.84 3.35
C GLY A 13 4.32 11.37 3.78
N GLU A 14 3.23 10.83 4.35
CA GLU A 14 3.14 9.41 4.70
C GLU A 14 2.96 8.55 3.43
N PHE A 15 2.15 9.03 2.47
CA PHE A 15 1.98 8.38 1.18
C PHE A 15 3.30 8.33 0.41
N GLU A 16 4.00 9.46 0.31
CA GLU A 16 5.27 9.61 -0.39
C GLU A 16 6.38 8.77 0.23
N ALA A 17 6.45 8.71 1.56
CA ALA A 17 7.39 7.83 2.27
C ALA A 17 7.08 6.34 2.00
N GLY A 18 5.80 5.97 1.96
CA GLY A 18 5.36 4.59 1.71
C GLY A 18 5.61 4.10 0.27
N ILE A 19 5.55 5.00 -0.73
CA ILE A 19 5.78 4.69 -2.15
C ILE A 19 7.22 4.90 -2.61
N SER A 20 8.08 5.45 -1.74
CA SER A 20 9.51 5.66 -2.01
C SER A 20 10.21 4.35 -2.39
N LYS A 21 11.45 4.44 -2.91
CA LYS A 21 12.26 3.27 -3.29
C LYS A 21 12.42 2.27 -2.13
N ASP A 22 12.59 2.80 -0.93
CA ASP A 22 12.71 2.07 0.33
C ASP A 22 11.38 2.02 1.12
N GLY A 23 10.28 2.38 0.46
CA GLY A 23 8.96 2.47 1.04
C GLY A 23 8.32 1.10 1.26
N GLN A 24 7.77 0.89 2.44
CA GLN A 24 7.18 -0.38 2.85
C GLN A 24 5.94 -0.77 2.03
N THR A 25 5.11 0.19 1.63
CA THR A 25 3.92 -0.09 0.80
C THR A 25 4.31 -0.67 -0.55
N ARG A 26 5.40 -0.15 -1.14
CA ARG A 26 5.94 -0.64 -2.42
C ARG A 26 6.53 -2.04 -2.29
N GLU A 27 7.28 -2.32 -1.22
CA GLU A 27 7.85 -3.63 -0.95
C GLU A 27 6.75 -4.69 -0.78
N HIS A 28 5.74 -4.42 0.05
CA HIS A 28 4.63 -5.34 0.29
C HIS A 28 3.77 -5.58 -0.96
N ALA A 29 3.57 -4.56 -1.80
CA ALA A 29 2.88 -4.73 -3.08
C ALA A 29 3.67 -5.64 -4.04
N LEU A 30 4.99 -5.50 -4.09
CA LEU A 30 5.86 -6.35 -4.92
C LEU A 30 5.87 -7.79 -4.39
N LEU A 31 5.93 -7.97 -3.07
CA LEU A 31 5.86 -9.30 -2.46
C LEU A 31 4.51 -9.99 -2.73
N ALA A 32 3.39 -9.26 -2.68
CA ALA A 32 2.09 -9.81 -3.04
C ALA A 32 2.05 -10.27 -4.51
N PHE A 33 2.70 -9.54 -5.41
CA PHE A 33 2.83 -9.90 -6.82
C PHE A 33 3.71 -11.15 -7.02
N THR A 34 4.87 -11.23 -6.37
CA THR A 34 5.77 -12.40 -6.49
C THR A 34 5.19 -13.67 -5.86
N LEU A 35 4.33 -13.52 -4.85
CA LEU A 35 3.58 -14.62 -4.23
C LEU A 35 2.37 -15.09 -5.07
N GLY A 36 2.10 -14.46 -6.22
CA GLY A 36 1.05 -14.88 -7.16
C GLY A 36 -0.36 -14.45 -6.78
N VAL A 37 -0.52 -13.42 -5.94
CA VAL A 37 -1.84 -12.90 -5.59
C VAL A 37 -2.43 -12.15 -6.77
N ARG A 38 -3.55 -12.65 -7.33
CA ARG A 38 -4.24 -12.04 -8.49
C ARG A 38 -5.25 -10.96 -8.11
N GLN A 39 -5.76 -10.98 -6.88
CA GLN A 39 -6.74 -10.01 -6.39
C GLN A 39 -6.11 -9.15 -5.30
N LEU A 40 -5.96 -7.85 -5.57
CA LEU A 40 -5.44 -6.88 -4.62
C LEU A 40 -6.53 -5.86 -4.28
N ILE A 41 -6.87 -5.77 -3.00
CA ILE A 41 -7.77 -4.75 -2.46
C ILE A 41 -6.89 -3.66 -1.84
N VAL A 42 -7.04 -2.42 -2.30
CA VAL A 42 -6.30 -1.29 -1.74
C VAL A 42 -7.23 -0.48 -0.84
N ALA A 43 -6.84 -0.31 0.42
CA ALA A 43 -7.56 0.49 1.40
C ALA A 43 -6.74 1.73 1.76
N ILE A 44 -7.33 2.92 1.60
CA ILE A 44 -6.70 4.18 2.00
C ILE A 44 -7.14 4.53 3.42
N ASN A 45 -6.17 4.66 4.32
CA ASN A 45 -6.37 5.01 5.72
C ASN A 45 -6.05 6.49 5.96
N LYS A 46 -6.56 7.08 7.05
CA LYS A 46 -6.34 8.49 7.44
C LYS A 46 -6.78 9.53 6.40
N MET A 47 -7.85 9.26 5.66
CA MET A 47 -8.37 10.20 4.64
C MET A 47 -8.85 11.55 5.22
N ASP A 48 -9.08 11.63 6.53
CA ASP A 48 -9.36 12.84 7.27
C ASP A 48 -8.17 13.81 7.37
N THR A 49 -6.94 13.32 7.12
CA THR A 49 -5.70 14.12 7.25
C THR A 49 -5.33 14.88 5.97
N THR A 50 -5.89 14.50 4.84
CA THR A 50 -5.80 15.22 3.56
C THR A 50 -6.73 16.44 3.59
N LYS A 51 -6.16 17.62 3.87
CA LYS A 51 -6.81 18.93 3.71
C LYS A 51 -6.48 19.54 2.36
#